data_AF-A0A916G292-F1
#
_entry.id   AF-A0A916G292-F1
#
_cell.length_a   1.000
_cell.length_b   1.000
_cell.length_c   1.000
_cell.angle_alpha   90.00
_cell.angle_beta   90.00
_cell.angle_gamma   90.00
#
_symmetry.space_group_name_H-M   'P 1'
#
loop_
_entity.id
_entity.type
_entity.pdbx_description
1 polymer ?
#
loop_
_entity_poly.entity_id
_entity_poly.type
_entity_poly.pdbx_seq_one_letter_code
_entity_poly.pdbx_strand_id
1 'polypeptide(L)' 'RGRELARGLAAYASEDVESIKGRPTREIASLLGFSNGDEVIHRDDLVVLERRS' A
#
# COMPACT_ATOMS: atom_id res chain seq x y z
N ARG A 1 -6.13 8.11 -17.95
CA ARG A 1 -6.25 9.16 -16.92
C ARG A 1 -6.47 8.46 -15.58
N GLY A 2 -5.69 8.77 -14.56
CA GLY A 2 -5.96 8.31 -13.19
C GLY A 2 -6.87 9.31 -12.50
N ARG A 3 -7.97 8.83 -11.91
CA ARG A 3 -8.73 9.61 -10.92
C ARG A 3 -8.24 9.19 -9.56
N GLU A 4 -7.94 10.15 -8.71
CA GLU A 4 -7.62 9.85 -7.32
C GLU A 4 -8.85 9.32 -6.58
N LEU A 5 -8.71 8.18 -5.91
CA LEU A 5 -9.81 7.51 -5.19
C LEU A 5 -9.63 7.56 -3.67
N ALA A 6 -8.38 7.63 -3.20
CA ALA A 6 -8.05 7.64 -1.79
C ALA A 6 -6.63 8.21 -1.58
N ARG A 7 -6.34 8.63 -0.36
CA ARG A 7 -5.00 8.97 0.14
C ARG A 7 -4.81 8.38 1.53
N GLY A 8 -3.58 8.03 1.88
CA GLY A 8 -3.28 7.50 3.21
C GLY A 8 -1.79 7.40 3.50
N LEU A 9 -1.46 6.94 4.71
CA LEU A 9 -0.08 6.72 5.13
C LEU A 9 0.43 5.38 4.60
N ALA A 10 1.55 5.40 3.88
CA ALA A 10 2.17 4.19 3.37
C ALA A 10 3.08 3.53 4.42
N ALA A 11 2.95 2.22 4.60
CA ALA A 11 3.81 1.41 5.47
C ALA A 11 5.15 1.03 4.81
N TYR A 12 5.26 1.21 3.49
CA TYR A 12 6.41 0.84 2.68
C TYR A 12 6.84 2.01 1.79
N ALA A 13 8.14 2.11 1.50
CA ALA A 13 8.65 3.08 0.54
C ALA A 13 8.22 2.70 -0.89
N SER A 14 8.25 3.67 -1.82
CA SER A 14 7.83 3.42 -3.21
C SER A 14 8.62 2.30 -3.89
N GLU A 15 9.91 2.16 -3.56
CA GLU A 15 10.81 1.15 -4.11
C GLU A 15 10.43 -0.26 -3.64
N ASP A 16 10.07 -0.38 -2.36
CA ASP A 16 9.61 -1.64 -1.76
C ASP A 16 8.26 -2.04 -2.35
N VAL A 17 7.34 -1.08 -2.47
CA VAL A 17 5.99 -1.32 -3.04
C VAL A 17 6.08 -1.86 -4.46
N GLU A 18 6.95 -1.32 -5.31
CA GLU A 18 7.14 -1.86 -6.66
C GLU A 18 7.74 -3.27 -6.64
N SER A 19 8.60 -3.59 -5.67
CA SER A 19 9.21 -4.93 -5.52
C SER A 19 8.22 -6.00 -5.05
N ILE A 20 7.22 -5.63 -4.24
CA ILE A 20 6.21 -6.56 -3.69
C ILE A 20 4.86 -6.51 -4.42
N LYS A 21 4.72 -5.67 -5.44
CA LYS A 21 3.48 -5.49 -6.19
C LYS A 21 3.01 -6.80 -6.80
N GLY A 22 1.77 -7.18 -6.49
CA GLY A 22 1.16 -8.44 -6.97
C GLY A 22 1.69 -9.70 -6.29
N ARG A 23 2.49 -9.57 -5.22
CA ARG A 23 2.97 -10.70 -4.42
C ARG A 23 2.04 -10.98 -3.25
N PRO A 24 1.92 -12.25 -2.81
CA PRO A 24 1.20 -12.56 -1.59
C PRO A 24 1.99 -12.07 -0.38
N THR A 25 1.28 -11.65 0.65
CA THR A 25 1.83 -10.98 1.83
C THR A 25 2.89 -11.80 2.55
N ARG A 26 2.72 -13.12 2.60
CA ARG A 26 3.70 -14.08 3.15
C ARG A 26 5.08 -14.05 2.47
N GLU A 27 5.18 -13.49 1.26
CA GLU A 27 6.43 -13.37 0.50
C GLU A 27 7.14 -12.03 0.76
N ILE A 28 6.49 -11.04 1.39
CA ILE A 28 7.08 -9.70 1.61
C ILE A 28 8.36 -9.80 2.43
N ALA A 29 8.33 -10.48 3.58
CA ALA A 29 9.50 -10.64 4.45
C ALA A 29 10.68 -11.30 3.74
N SER A 30 10.42 -12.27 2.85
CA SER A 30 11.46 -12.93 2.06
C SER A 30 12.02 -12.04 0.93
N LEU A 31 11.21 -11.15 0.36
CA LEU A 31 11.61 -10.28 -0.74
C LEU A 31 12.35 -9.03 -0.27
N LEU A 32 11.93 -8.45 0.85
CA LEU A 32 12.49 -7.21 1.39
C LEU A 32 13.50 -7.44 2.52
N GLY A 33 13.51 -8.62 3.13
CA GLY A 33 14.29 -8.91 4.35
C GLY A 33 13.65 -8.38 5.63
N PHE A 34 12.50 -7.73 5.53
CA PHE A 34 11.68 -7.24 6.65
C PHE A 34 10.19 -7.22 6.25
N SER A 35 9.32 -7.04 7.24
CA SER A 35 7.90 -6.77 7.01
C SER A 35 7.43 -5.68 7.96
N ASN A 36 6.76 -4.67 7.42
CA ASN A 36 6.08 -3.61 8.16
C ASN A 36 4.57 -3.91 8.34
N GLY A 37 4.19 -5.19 8.17
CA GLY A 37 2.80 -5.64 8.22
C GLY A 37 2.28 -6.05 6.85
N ASP A 38 0.99 -6.39 6.83
CA ASP A 38 0.39 -7.08 5.67
C ASP A 38 -0.17 -6.13 4.60
N GLU A 39 -0.18 -4.83 4.88
CA GLU A 39 -0.92 -3.84 4.11
C GLU A 39 0.00 -2.68 3.70
N VAL A 40 -0.12 -2.23 2.44
CA VAL A 40 0.68 -1.08 1.95
C VAL A 40 0.18 0.23 2.54
N ILE A 41 -1.14 0.36 2.70
CA ILE A 41 -1.79 1.45 3.44
C ILE A 41 -2.83 0.76 4.34
N HIS A 42 -2.71 0.95 5.65
CA HIS A 42 -3.66 0.38 6.59
C HIS A 42 -5.03 1.05 6.44
N ARG A 43 -6.13 0.30 6.66
CA ARG A 43 -7.50 0.84 6.52
C ARG A 43 -7.71 2.10 7.36
N ASP A 44 -7.21 2.10 8.59
CA ASP A 44 -7.41 3.22 9.52
C ASP A 44 -6.61 4.46 9.12
N ASP A 45 -5.57 4.28 8.31
CA ASP A 45 -4.75 5.35 7.76
C ASP A 45 -5.16 5.75 6.33
N LEU A 46 -6.26 5.18 5.80
CA LEU A 46 -6.77 5.42 4.46
C LEU A 46 -8.03 6.31 4.50
N VAL A 47 -7.99 7.42 3.77
CA VAL A 47 -9.15 8.29 3.53
C VAL A 47 -9.63 8.10 2.09
N VAL A 48 -10.88 7.67 1.93
CA VAL A 48 -11.54 7.57 0.62
C VAL A 48 -12.06 8.94 0.20
N LEU A 49 -11.71 9.37 -1.02
CA LEU A 49 -12.19 10.63 -1.58
C LEU A 49 -13.56 10.41 -2.22
N GLU A 50 -14.61 10.91 -1.58
CA GLU A 50 -15.94 10.87 -2.17
C GLU A 50 -16.06 11.82 -3.36
N ARG A 51 -16.90 11.43 -4.32
CA ARG A 51 -17.36 12.35 -5.36
C ARG A 51 -18.38 13.30 -4.74
N ARG A 52 -18.02 14.57 -4.60
CA ARG A 52 -19.04 15.62 -4.57
C ARG A 52 -19.67 15.69 -5.96
N SER A 53 -20.92 15.24 -6.05
CA SER A 53 -21.80 15.49 -7.19
C SER A 53 -22.35 16.90 -7.15
#